data_AF-J3IIX0-F1
#
_entry.id   AF-J3IIX0-F1
#
_cell.length_a   1.000
_cell.length_b   1.000
_cell.length_c   1.000
_cell.angle_alpha   90.00
_cell.angle_beta   90.00
_cell.angle_gamma   90.00
#
_symmetry.space_group_name_H-M   'P 1'
#
loop_
_entity.id
_entity.type
_entity.pdbx_description
1 polymer ?
#
loop_
_entity_poly.entity_id
_entity_poly.type
_entity_poly.pdbx_seq_one_letter_code
_entity_poly.pdbx_strand_id
1 'polypeptide(L)'
;MTRLRYAKGSGHPPLHLASITANGADAGELRFTLANAKELRIAFTSHAEQVRMLERLITERVPFAVGGMCPGPAEEVDMLIATAELAGPYIELAWTAPQQWVVRETSSVASEWLQVAEASMIANPSFDPNALKCFDCPTLR
;
A
#
# COMPACT_ATOMS: atom_id res chain seq x y z
N MET A 1 7.71 -23.52 5.19
CA MET A 1 6.54 -22.92 4.50
C MET A 1 6.17 -21.65 5.24
N THR A 2 6.23 -20.51 4.58
CA THR A 2 5.74 -19.23 5.14
C THR A 2 4.26 -19.12 4.80
N ARG A 3 3.39 -19.10 5.81
CA ARG A 3 1.95 -18.87 5.60
C ARG A 3 1.69 -17.37 5.59
N LEU A 4 1.22 -16.86 4.45
CA LEU A 4 0.78 -15.47 4.37
C LEU A 4 -0.59 -15.32 5.01
N ARG A 5 -0.89 -14.16 5.56
CA ARG A 5 -2.13 -13.91 6.27
C ARG A 5 -3.11 -13.11 5.42
N TYR A 6 -4.39 -13.33 5.65
CA TYR A 6 -5.45 -12.47 5.11
C TYR A 6 -6.55 -12.24 6.14
N ALA A 7 -7.22 -11.10 6.04
CA ALA A 7 -8.42 -10.78 6.79
C ALA A 7 -9.52 -10.29 5.84
N LYS A 8 -10.77 -10.59 6.17
CA LYS A 8 -11.94 -10.08 5.46
C LYS A 8 -12.67 -9.08 6.34
N GLY A 9 -13.33 -8.11 5.74
CA GLY A 9 -14.14 -7.17 6.47
C GLY A 9 -15.23 -6.56 5.62
N SER A 10 -15.98 -5.66 6.25
CA SER A 10 -17.06 -4.93 5.58
C SER A 10 -17.08 -3.45 5.97
N GLY A 11 -17.78 -2.63 5.19
CA GLY A 11 -17.84 -1.19 5.38
C GLY A 11 -16.53 -0.51 4.96
N HIS A 12 -16.03 0.40 5.82
CA HIS A 12 -14.79 1.11 5.55
C HIS A 12 -13.58 0.17 5.74
N PRO A 13 -12.69 0.06 4.73
CA PRO A 13 -11.45 -0.70 4.89
C PRO A 13 -10.47 0.05 5.79
N PRO A 14 -9.39 -0.62 6.21
CA PRO A 14 -8.25 0.07 6.81
C PRO A 14 -7.74 1.21 5.92
N LEU A 15 -6.95 2.10 6.52
CA LEU A 15 -6.18 3.09 5.76
C LEU A 15 -5.39 2.38 4.66
N HIS A 16 -5.43 2.89 3.44
CA HIS A 16 -4.73 2.28 2.31
C HIS A 16 -4.31 3.33 1.28
N LEU A 17 -3.30 2.99 0.47
CA LEU A 17 -2.97 3.71 -0.75
C LEU A 17 -3.99 3.32 -1.82
N ALA A 18 -4.83 4.27 -2.22
CA ALA A 18 -5.95 4.07 -3.15
C ALA A 18 -5.54 4.24 -4.61
N SER A 19 -4.66 5.20 -4.90
CA SER A 19 -4.14 5.41 -6.25
C SER A 19 -2.77 6.09 -6.26
N ILE A 20 -2.00 5.86 -7.32
CA ILE A 20 -0.79 6.60 -7.67
C ILE A 20 -1.10 7.35 -8.96
N THR A 21 -0.90 8.66 -8.99
CA THR A 21 -1.13 9.48 -10.19
C THR A 21 0.18 10.16 -10.58
N ALA A 22 0.70 9.86 -11.76
CA ALA A 22 1.84 10.57 -12.32
C ALA A 22 1.36 11.80 -13.12
N ASN A 23 1.95 12.95 -12.85
CA ASN A 23 1.72 14.24 -13.52
C ASN A 23 2.97 14.60 -14.35
N GLY A 24 3.30 13.80 -15.37
CA GLY A 24 4.50 13.98 -16.20
C GLY A 24 5.50 12.83 -16.04
N ALA A 25 6.79 13.08 -16.34
CA ALA A 25 7.79 12.01 -16.39
C ALA A 25 8.12 11.41 -15.01
N ASP A 26 8.21 12.23 -13.95
CA ASP A 26 8.74 11.75 -12.65
C ASP A 26 8.00 12.28 -11.40
N ALA A 27 7.04 13.20 -11.56
CA ALA A 27 6.32 13.80 -10.44
C ALA A 27 4.86 13.34 -10.39
N GLY A 28 4.23 13.40 -9.22
CA GLY A 28 2.87 12.90 -9.06
C GLY A 28 2.33 13.00 -7.64
N GLU A 29 1.28 12.24 -7.38
CA GLU A 29 0.65 12.12 -6.06
C GLU A 29 0.31 10.68 -5.68
N LEU A 30 0.57 10.35 -4.42
CA LEU A 30 0.00 9.21 -3.70
C LEU A 30 -1.32 9.66 -3.08
N ARG A 31 -2.42 8.96 -3.38
CA ARG A 31 -3.73 9.21 -2.80
C ARG A 31 -4.10 8.12 -1.81
N PHE A 32 -4.32 8.51 -0.57
CA PHE A 32 -4.74 7.64 0.51
C PHE A 32 -6.22 7.79 0.80
N THR A 33 -6.87 6.70 1.16
CA THR A 33 -8.16 6.71 1.85
C THR A 33 -7.92 6.33 3.30
N LEU A 34 -8.26 7.21 4.22
CA LEU A 34 -8.15 7.00 5.66
C LEU A 34 -9.31 6.12 6.17
N ALA A 35 -9.16 5.53 7.36
CA ALA A 35 -10.19 4.67 7.97
C ALA A 35 -11.56 5.35 8.15
N ASN A 36 -11.60 6.69 8.15
CA ASN A 36 -12.83 7.49 8.22
C ASN A 36 -13.35 7.96 6.85
N ALA A 37 -12.92 7.29 5.77
CA ALA A 37 -13.22 7.61 4.37
C ALA A 37 -12.73 8.98 3.87
N LYS A 38 -11.98 9.75 4.67
CA LYS A 38 -11.33 10.97 4.17
C LYS A 38 -10.19 10.60 3.22
N GLU A 39 -10.02 11.42 2.19
CA GLU A 39 -8.87 11.31 1.30
C GLU A 39 -7.73 12.22 1.75
N LEU A 40 -6.50 11.76 1.54
CA LEU A 40 -5.29 12.55 1.72
C LEU A 40 -4.37 12.35 0.52
N ARG A 41 -3.76 13.45 0.07
CA ARG A 41 -2.83 13.45 -1.06
C ARG A 41 -1.44 13.84 -0.59
N ILE A 42 -0.45 13.06 -1.03
CA ILE A 42 0.97 13.28 -0.75
C ILE A 42 1.66 13.36 -2.09
N ALA A 43 2.25 14.52 -2.40
CA ALA A 43 2.99 14.70 -3.63
C ALA A 43 4.35 13.98 -3.55
N PHE A 44 4.85 13.55 -4.70
CA PHE A 44 6.25 13.19 -4.92
C PHE A 44 6.75 13.94 -6.16
N THR A 45 8.05 14.22 -6.20
CA THR A 45 8.70 15.07 -7.21
C THR A 45 9.63 14.29 -8.12
N SER A 46 9.93 13.03 -7.79
CA SER A 46 10.75 12.14 -8.60
C SER A 46 10.35 10.67 -8.43
N HIS A 47 10.71 9.84 -9.41
CA HIS A 47 10.58 8.38 -9.32
C HIS A 47 11.30 7.81 -8.07
N ALA A 48 12.50 8.30 -7.77
CA ALA A 48 13.26 7.87 -6.60
C ALA A 48 12.54 8.20 -5.28
N GLU A 49 11.85 9.34 -5.22
CA GLU A 49 11.02 9.71 -4.07
C GLU A 49 9.79 8.81 -3.97
N GLN A 50 9.10 8.55 -5.08
CA GLN A 50 7.98 7.60 -5.13
C GLN A 50 8.39 6.23 -4.59
N VAL A 51 9.48 5.64 -5.11
CA VAL A 51 9.98 4.33 -4.66
C VAL A 51 10.26 4.32 -3.15
N ARG A 52 10.92 5.36 -2.61
CA ARG A 52 11.17 5.47 -1.14
C ARG A 52 9.88 5.57 -0.32
N MET A 53 8.89 6.32 -0.81
CA MET A 53 7.60 6.39 -0.15
C MET A 53 6.90 5.02 -0.15
N LEU A 54 6.91 4.30 -1.27
CA LEU A 54 6.34 2.95 -1.39
C LEU A 54 7.07 1.93 -0.50
N GLU A 55 8.40 1.97 -0.43
CA GLU A 55 9.20 1.14 0.48
C GLU A 55 8.82 1.38 1.95
N ARG A 56 8.62 2.64 2.32
CA ARG A 56 8.14 2.99 3.66
C ARG A 56 6.74 2.45 3.92
N LEU A 57 5.83 2.54 2.96
CA LEU A 57 4.49 1.98 3.08
C LEU A 57 4.51 0.46 3.26
N ILE A 58 5.39 -0.26 2.54
CA ILE A 58 5.62 -1.69 2.73
C ILE A 58 6.09 -1.97 4.16
N THR A 59 7.11 -1.25 4.62
CA THR A 59 7.69 -1.40 5.97
C THR A 59 6.66 -1.13 7.07
N GLU A 60 5.87 -0.08 6.88
CA GLU A 60 4.79 0.34 7.78
C GLU A 60 3.53 -0.51 7.61
N ARG A 61 3.54 -1.52 6.74
CA ARG A 61 2.43 -2.46 6.51
C ARG A 61 1.13 -1.74 6.14
N VAL A 62 1.22 -0.74 5.26
CA VAL A 62 0.07 -0.05 4.69
C VAL A 62 -0.45 -0.84 3.48
N PRO A 63 -1.75 -1.15 3.42
CA PRO A 63 -2.35 -1.79 2.26
C PRO A 63 -2.30 -0.93 0.99
N PHE A 64 -2.11 -1.60 -0.15
CA PHE A 64 -2.16 -1.07 -1.50
C PHE A 64 -3.42 -1.58 -2.18
N ALA A 65 -4.27 -0.68 -2.67
CA ALA A 65 -5.46 -1.08 -3.41
C ALA A 65 -5.07 -1.82 -4.70
N VAL A 66 -5.74 -2.94 -4.98
CA VAL A 66 -5.63 -3.59 -6.29
C VAL A 66 -6.41 -2.80 -7.33
N GLY A 67 -5.88 -2.81 -8.55
CA GLY A 67 -6.52 -2.25 -9.71
C GLY A 67 -7.79 -3.01 -10.09
N GLY A 68 -8.71 -2.28 -10.73
CA GLY A 68 -9.83 -2.87 -11.45
C GLY A 68 -9.48 -3.00 -12.93
N MET A 69 -10.19 -2.24 -13.77
CA MET A 69 -9.90 -2.15 -15.21
C MET A 69 -8.58 -1.41 -15.51
N CYS A 70 -8.08 -0.62 -14.56
CA CYS A 70 -6.79 0.07 -14.64
C CYS A 70 -5.88 -0.44 -13.52
N PRO A 71 -4.56 -0.55 -13.76
CA PRO A 71 -3.60 -0.89 -12.71
C PRO A 71 -3.74 0.03 -11.50
N GLY A 72 -3.76 -0.55 -10.31
CA GLY A 72 -3.76 0.15 -9.04
C GLY A 72 -2.37 0.20 -8.42
N PRO A 73 -2.26 0.75 -7.21
CA PRO A 73 -1.00 0.80 -6.47
C PRO A 73 -0.37 -0.57 -6.20
N ALA A 74 -1.17 -1.63 -6.03
CA ALA A 74 -0.65 -2.98 -5.80
C ALA A 74 0.12 -3.49 -7.03
N GLU A 75 -0.42 -3.30 -8.23
CA GLU A 75 0.21 -3.72 -9.48
C GLU A 75 1.50 -2.93 -9.76
N GLU A 76 1.54 -1.63 -9.40
CA GLU A 76 2.76 -0.82 -9.47
C GLU A 76 3.85 -1.36 -8.54
N VAL A 77 3.49 -1.71 -7.30
CA VAL A 77 4.44 -2.30 -6.34
C VAL A 77 4.94 -3.67 -6.83
N ASP A 78 4.06 -4.51 -7.38
CA ASP A 78 4.45 -5.78 -8.00
C ASP A 78 5.46 -5.58 -9.12
N MET A 79 5.22 -4.62 -10.01
CA MET A 79 6.12 -4.30 -11.11
C MET A 79 7.49 -3.86 -10.58
N LEU A 80 7.53 -2.96 -9.60
CA LEU A 80 8.77 -2.47 -8.99
C LEU A 80 9.53 -3.57 -8.24
N ILE A 81 8.82 -4.54 -7.63
CA ILE A 81 9.45 -5.73 -7.05
C ILE A 81 10.05 -6.62 -8.15
N ALA A 82 9.33 -6.79 -9.27
CA ALA A 82 9.81 -7.59 -10.40
C ALA A 82 11.04 -6.97 -11.08
N THR A 83 11.16 -5.64 -11.10
CA THR A 83 12.34 -4.90 -11.60
C THR A 83 13.45 -4.72 -10.55
N ALA A 84 13.28 -5.28 -9.34
CA ALA A 84 14.19 -5.18 -8.21
C ALA A 84 14.43 -3.76 -7.66
N GLU A 85 13.50 -2.83 -7.92
CA GLU A 85 13.49 -1.48 -7.36
C GLU A 85 12.82 -1.41 -5.98
N LEU A 86 11.92 -2.35 -5.70
CA LEU A 86 11.33 -2.60 -4.38
C LEU A 86 11.57 -4.04 -3.93
N ALA A 87 11.42 -4.28 -2.63
CA ALA A 87 11.57 -5.60 -2.05
C ALA A 87 10.61 -5.84 -0.89
N GLY A 88 10.36 -7.11 -0.62
CA GLY A 88 9.61 -7.58 0.54
C GLY A 88 8.15 -7.90 0.25
N PRO A 89 7.49 -8.59 1.19
CA PRO A 89 6.06 -8.80 1.11
C PRO A 89 5.33 -7.48 1.32
N TYR A 90 4.27 -7.23 0.56
CA TYR A 90 3.40 -6.07 0.72
C TYR A 90 1.98 -6.53 1.02
N ILE A 91 1.08 -5.59 1.31
CA ILE A 91 -0.31 -5.90 1.65
C ILE A 91 -1.22 -5.38 0.56
N GLU A 92 -2.02 -6.25 -0.03
CA GLU A 92 -3.07 -5.86 -0.95
C GLU A 92 -4.38 -5.58 -0.21
N LEU A 93 -5.15 -4.64 -0.73
CA LEU A 93 -6.57 -4.46 -0.43
C LEU A 93 -7.38 -4.69 -1.72
N ALA A 94 -8.30 -5.66 -1.69
CA ALA A 94 -9.20 -5.93 -2.80
C ALA A 94 -10.67 -5.89 -2.36
N TRP A 95 -11.52 -5.31 -3.21
CA TRP A 95 -12.98 -5.36 -3.05
C TRP A 95 -13.52 -6.67 -3.61
N THR A 96 -14.27 -7.41 -2.80
CA THR A 96 -14.87 -8.70 -3.20
C THR A 96 -16.35 -8.56 -3.53
N ALA A 97 -17.02 -7.55 -2.98
CA ALA A 97 -18.41 -7.16 -3.25
C ALA A 97 -18.64 -5.71 -2.76
N PRO A 98 -19.81 -5.10 -3.02
CA PRO A 98 -20.15 -3.81 -2.42
C PRO A 98 -19.99 -3.85 -0.89
N GLN A 99 -19.19 -2.93 -0.35
CA GLN A 99 -18.84 -2.86 1.07
C GLN A 99 -18.16 -4.12 1.65
N GLN A 100 -17.62 -5.01 0.82
CA GLN A 100 -16.88 -6.19 1.28
C GLN A 100 -15.47 -6.16 0.71
N TRP A 101 -14.49 -6.32 1.59
CA TRP A 101 -13.09 -6.24 1.23
C TRP A 101 -12.27 -7.36 1.88
N VAL A 102 -11.13 -7.64 1.26
CA VAL A 102 -10.08 -8.52 1.79
C VAL A 102 -8.77 -7.74 1.81
N VAL A 103 -8.05 -7.85 2.93
CA VAL A 103 -6.64 -7.47 3.00
C VAL A 103 -5.80 -8.74 3.07
N ARG A 104 -4.71 -8.82 2.32
CA ARG A 104 -3.84 -10.00 2.30
C ARG A 104 -2.39 -9.62 2.16
N GLU A 105 -1.51 -10.35 2.83
CA GLU A 105 -0.09 -10.31 2.50
C GLU A 105 0.13 -10.96 1.13
N THR A 106 0.99 -10.35 0.33
CA THR A 106 1.43 -10.83 -0.99
C THR A 106 2.95 -10.95 -1.03
N SER A 107 3.44 -12.03 -1.63
CA SER A 107 4.86 -12.31 -1.85
C SER A 107 5.02 -13.34 -2.96
N SER A 108 6.14 -13.28 -3.69
CA SER A 108 6.48 -14.21 -4.77
C SER A 108 6.69 -15.67 -4.33
N VAL A 109 6.81 -15.92 -3.03
CA VAL A 109 7.14 -17.25 -2.47
C VAL A 109 5.97 -17.92 -1.74
N ALA A 110 4.77 -17.33 -1.77
CA ALA A 110 3.65 -17.82 -0.98
C ALA A 110 2.83 -18.91 -1.69
N SER A 111 2.56 -19.99 -0.97
CA SER A 111 1.76 -21.13 -1.45
C SER A 111 0.47 -21.38 -0.65
N GLU A 112 0.31 -20.77 0.53
CA GLU A 112 -0.86 -20.93 1.40
C GLU A 112 -1.21 -19.62 2.12
N TRP A 113 -2.52 -19.38 2.30
CA TRP A 113 -3.05 -18.27 3.07
C TRP A 113 -3.73 -18.74 4.36
N LEU A 114 -3.40 -18.09 5.47
CA LEU A 114 -4.02 -18.25 6.78
C LEU A 114 -4.98 -17.09 7.05
N GLN A 115 -6.25 -17.40 7.31
CA GLN A 115 -7.18 -16.37 7.74
C GLN A 115 -6.86 -15.92 9.16
N VAL A 116 -6.86 -14.61 9.38
CA VAL A 116 -6.80 -14.00 10.72
C VAL A 116 -8.11 -13.25 11.00
N ALA A 117 -8.42 -13.06 12.29
CA ALA A 117 -9.68 -12.48 12.74
C ALA A 117 -9.85 -10.99 12.36
N GLU A 118 -8.78 -10.20 12.42
CA GLU A 118 -8.81 -8.75 12.28
C GLU A 118 -7.72 -8.26 11.32
N ALA A 119 -8.06 -7.25 10.52
CA ALA A 119 -7.12 -6.60 9.62
C ALA A 119 -5.94 -5.93 10.35
N SER A 120 -6.12 -5.49 11.59
CA SER A 120 -5.08 -4.91 12.46
C SER A 120 -3.90 -5.85 12.74
N MET A 121 -4.10 -7.17 12.60
CA MET A 121 -3.03 -8.16 12.74
C MET A 121 -2.10 -8.23 11.52
N ILE A 122 -2.49 -7.61 10.40
CA ILE A 122 -1.69 -7.55 9.18
C ILE A 122 -1.39 -6.12 8.75
N ALA A 123 -2.35 -5.21 8.77
CA ALA A 123 -2.18 -3.81 8.37
C ALA A 123 -1.94 -2.93 9.59
N ASN A 124 -1.11 -1.90 9.45
CA ASN A 124 -0.91 -0.89 10.49
C ASN A 124 -2.10 0.11 10.51
N PRO A 125 -2.96 0.08 11.55
CA PRO A 125 -4.13 0.96 11.60
C PRO A 125 -3.78 2.40 11.99
N SER A 126 -2.56 2.64 12.49
CA SER A 126 -2.15 3.90 13.11
C SER A 126 -1.18 4.70 12.24
N PHE A 127 -0.91 4.25 11.02
CA PHE A 127 -0.02 4.97 10.10
C PHE A 127 -0.58 6.37 9.79
N ASP A 128 0.27 7.40 9.89
CA ASP A 128 -0.06 8.76 9.44
C ASP A 128 0.62 9.05 8.09
N PRO A 129 -0.14 9.18 6.99
CA PRO A 129 0.46 9.45 5.68
C PRO A 129 1.15 10.82 5.59
N ASN A 130 0.85 11.78 6.49
CA ASN A 130 1.60 13.03 6.53
C ASN A 130 3.06 12.83 6.93
N ALA A 131 3.39 11.72 7.60
CA ALA A 131 4.77 11.40 7.94
C ALA A 131 5.65 11.19 6.67
N LEU A 132 5.03 10.95 5.51
CA LEU A 132 5.72 10.90 4.21
C LEU A 132 6.14 12.28 3.70
N LYS A 133 5.54 13.39 4.17
CA LYS A 133 5.94 14.74 3.72
C LYS A 133 7.31 15.17 4.23
N CYS A 134 7.84 14.51 5.26
CA CYS A 134 9.06 14.91 5.97
C CYS A 134 10.36 14.34 5.37
N PHE A 135 10.35 13.79 4.15
CA PHE A 135 11.57 13.26 3.53
C PHE A 135 12.62 14.33 3.18
N ASP A 136 12.26 15.62 3.25
CA ASP A 136 13.17 16.76 3.09
C ASP A 136 13.91 17.18 4.39
N CYS A 137 13.97 16.33 5.42
CA CYS A 137 14.90 16.55 6.52
C CYS A 137 16.19 15.74 6.27
N PRO A 138 17.28 16.35 5.75
CA PRO A 138 18.57 15.69 5.78
C PRO A 138 18.96 15.54 7.24
N THR A 139 18.79 14.34 7.79
CA THR A 139 19.42 13.99 9.06
C THR A 139 20.91 14.05 8.80
N LEU A 140 21.54 15.12 9.29
CA LEU A 140 22.98 15.25 9.45
C LEU A 140 23.51 13.93 10.05
N ARG A 141 24.25 13.16 9.24
CA ARG A 141 25.17 12.13 9.69
C ARG A 141 26.52 12.45 9.09
#